data_AF-A0A831L871-F1
#
_entry.id   AF-A0A831L871-F1
#
_cell.length_a   1.000
_cell.length_b   1.000
_cell.length_c   1.000
_cell.angle_alpha   90.00
_cell.angle_beta   90.00
_cell.angle_gamma   90.00
#
_symmetry.space_group_name_H-M   'P 1'
#
loop_
_entity.id
_entity.type
_entity.pdbx_description
1 polymer ?
#
loop_
_entity_poly.entity_id
_entity_poly.type
_entity_poly.pdbx_seq_one_letter_code
_entity_poly.pdbx_strand_id
1 'polypeptide(L)'
;MAMVFDILKEERERLIKLKEKYKCQIADLPKGSLSRKKRWNREYIYLAYREADKIKFDYVGPVDSEAAKELAEKIDHRRELENKLQQIDKNLEDVERGLRGKQ
;
A
#
# COMPACT_ATOMS: atom_id res chain seq x y z
N MET A 1 -25.15 -23.69 13.36
CA MET A 1 -23.76 -24.12 13.06
C MET A 1 -23.43 -24.00 11.58
N ALA A 2 -24.14 -24.66 10.66
CA ALA A 2 -23.86 -24.57 9.20
C ALA A 2 -23.81 -23.11 8.67
N MET A 3 -24.83 -22.31 9.01
CA MET A 3 -24.94 -20.91 8.58
C MET A 3 -23.73 -20.04 8.94
N VAL A 4 -23.11 -20.26 10.11
CA VAL A 4 -21.93 -19.47 10.55
C VAL A 4 -20.71 -19.79 9.69
N PHE A 5 -20.51 -21.06 9.31
CA PHE A 5 -19.39 -21.44 8.45
C PHE A 5 -19.60 -21.01 7.00
N ASP A 6 -20.83 -20.98 6.53
CA ASP A 6 -21.14 -20.48 5.18
C ASP A 6 -20.88 -18.97 5.09
N ILE A 7 -21.27 -18.20 6.10
CA ILE A 7 -20.92 -16.77 6.22
C ILE A 7 -19.40 -16.56 6.23
N LEU A 8 -18.65 -17.37 6.98
CA LEU A 8 -17.18 -17.27 7.02
C LEU A 8 -16.53 -17.59 5.67
N LYS A 9 -17.09 -18.52 4.88
CA LYS A 9 -16.61 -18.80 3.52
C LYS A 9 -16.87 -17.63 2.58
N GLU A 10 -18.07 -17.06 2.61
CA GLU A 10 -18.42 -15.88 1.82
C GLU A 10 -17.51 -14.69 2.17
N GLU A 11 -17.26 -14.46 3.46
CA GLU A 11 -16.36 -13.39 3.91
C GLU A 11 -14.92 -13.65 3.47
N ARG A 12 -14.43 -14.90 3.52
CA ARG A 12 -13.11 -15.26 2.99
C ARG A 12 -12.99 -14.92 1.51
N GLU A 13 -13.98 -15.29 0.70
CA GLU A 13 -13.99 -14.96 -0.73
C GLU A 13 -14.02 -13.45 -0.99
N ARG A 14 -14.81 -12.71 -0.20
CA ARG A 14 -14.87 -11.24 -0.26
C ARG A 14 -13.51 -10.62 0.04
N LEU A 15 -12.84 -11.08 1.10
CA LEU A 15 -11.53 -10.60 1.51
C LEU A 15 -10.45 -10.92 0.47
N ILE A 16 -10.47 -12.09 -0.16
CA ILE A 16 -9.55 -12.45 -1.26
C ILE A 16 -9.70 -11.49 -2.44
N LYS A 17 -10.94 -11.23 -2.89
CA LYS A 17 -11.21 -10.29 -3.98
C LYS A 17 -10.75 -8.87 -3.63
N LEU A 18 -10.97 -8.45 -2.39
CA LEU A 18 -10.55 -7.13 -1.92
C LEU A 18 -9.03 -7.00 -1.82
N LYS A 19 -8.34 -8.07 -1.40
CA LYS A 19 -6.88 -8.17 -1.37
C LYS A 19 -6.29 -7.97 -2.77
N GLU A 20 -6.83 -8.66 -3.77
CA GLU A 20 -6.40 -8.51 -5.16
C GLU A 20 -6.62 -7.09 -5.68
N LYS A 21 -7.79 -6.50 -5.39
CA LYS A 21 -8.09 -5.11 -5.77
C LYS A 21 -7.07 -4.12 -5.22
N TYR A 22 -6.70 -4.22 -3.93
CA TYR A 22 -5.69 -3.34 -3.35
C TYR A 22 -4.30 -3.60 -3.90
N LYS A 23 -3.92 -4.85 -4.17
CA LYS A 23 -2.64 -5.17 -4.83
C LYS A 23 -2.53 -4.49 -6.20
N CYS A 24 -3.60 -4.50 -7.00
CA CYS A 24 -3.62 -3.81 -8.30
C CYS A 24 -3.45 -2.30 -8.13
N GLN A 25 -4.24 -1.67 -7.25
CA GLN A 25 -4.12 -0.22 -6.99
C GLN A 25 -2.73 0.18 -6.48
N ILE A 26 -2.13 -0.62 -5.60
CA ILE A 26 -0.77 -0.40 -5.11
C ILE A 26 0.26 -0.56 -6.24
N ALA A 27 0.03 -1.44 -7.22
CA ALA A 27 0.94 -1.61 -8.35
C ALA A 27 0.97 -0.37 -9.26
N ASP A 28 -0.16 0.32 -9.39
CA ASP A 28 -0.30 1.54 -10.21
C ASP A 28 0.28 2.80 -9.56
N LEU A 29 0.55 2.75 -8.25
CA LEU A 29 1.09 3.88 -7.48
C LEU A 29 2.63 3.88 -7.44
N PRO A 30 3.26 5.07 -7.36
CA PRO A 30 4.72 5.18 -7.31
C PRO A 30 5.30 4.45 -6.09
N LYS A 31 6.34 3.66 -6.32
CA LYS A 31 7.08 2.96 -5.26
C LYS A 31 8.09 3.92 -4.63
N GLY A 32 8.40 3.69 -3.35
CA GLY A 32 9.47 4.40 -2.65
C GLY A 32 8.98 5.47 -1.67
N SER A 33 9.81 6.46 -1.44
CA SER A 33 9.55 7.54 -0.48
C SER A 33 10.04 8.90 -1.00
N LEU A 34 9.50 9.97 -0.44
CA LEU A 34 10.00 11.32 -0.71
C LEU A 34 11.32 11.55 0.04
N SER A 35 12.34 11.97 -0.68
CA SER A 35 13.61 12.45 -0.14
C SER A 35 13.72 13.96 -0.34
N ARG A 36 13.74 14.70 0.77
CA ARG A 36 14.02 16.13 0.77
C ARG A 36 15.54 16.35 0.72
N LYS A 37 16.00 17.18 -0.21
CA LYS A 37 17.40 17.59 -0.30
C LYS A 37 17.50 19.12 -0.31
N LYS A 38 18.28 19.66 0.63
CA LYS A 38 18.61 21.09 0.67
C LYS A 38 19.87 21.36 -0.15
N ARG A 39 19.81 22.38 -1.02
CA ARG A 39 20.94 22.90 -1.77
C ARG A 39 20.93 24.41 -1.64
N TRP A 40 21.97 24.96 -0.99
CA TRP A 40 22.05 26.38 -0.62
C TRP A 40 20.81 26.80 0.18
N ASN A 41 19.99 27.69 -0.39
CA ASN A 41 18.79 28.23 0.23
C ASN A 41 17.48 27.65 -0.35
N ARG A 42 17.56 26.54 -1.12
CA ARG A 42 16.40 25.90 -1.75
C ARG A 42 16.27 24.44 -1.36
N GLU A 43 15.04 23.97 -1.28
CA GLU A 43 14.70 22.58 -1.00
C GLU A 43 14.06 21.92 -2.22
N TYR A 44 14.43 20.67 -2.42
CA TYR A 44 14.03 19.88 -3.57
C TYR A 44 13.54 18.51 -3.12
N ILE A 45 12.53 18.02 -3.82
CA ILE A 45 11.95 16.71 -3.65
C ILE A 45 12.52 15.76 -4.68
N TYR A 46 12.90 14.58 -4.19
CA TYR A 46 13.32 13.44 -4.99
C TYR A 46 12.44 12.24 -4.64
N LEU A 47 12.10 11.43 -5.62
CA LEU A 47 11.53 10.11 -5.40
C LEU A 47 12.68 9.12 -5.15
N ALA A 48 12.76 8.60 -3.94
CA ALA A 48 13.74 7.59 -3.55
C ALA A 48 13.12 6.20 -3.64
N TYR A 49 13.63 5.35 -4.52
CA TYR A 49 13.17 3.97 -4.66
C TYR A 49 14.33 3.01 -4.86
N ARG A 50 14.13 1.76 -4.46
CA ARG A 50 15.10 0.69 -4.70
C ARG A 50 14.82 0.07 -6.06
N GLU A 51 15.84 0.04 -6.90
CA GLU A 51 15.85 -0.70 -8.15
C GLU A 51 17.03 -1.68 -8.11
N ALA A 52 16.69 -2.98 -8.10
CA ALA A 52 17.64 -4.06 -7.84
C ALA A 52 18.46 -3.79 -6.54
N ASP A 53 19.77 -3.64 -6.67
CA ASP A 53 20.70 -3.48 -5.55
C ASP A 53 21.00 -2.02 -5.19
N LYS A 54 20.42 -1.05 -5.90
CA LYS A 54 20.74 0.37 -5.72
C LYS A 54 19.50 1.19 -5.37
N ILE A 55 19.72 2.24 -4.58
CA ILE A 55 18.71 3.26 -4.32
C ILE A 55 18.88 4.36 -5.37
N LYS A 56 17.84 4.59 -6.17
CA LYS A 56 17.77 5.69 -7.12
C LYS A 56 17.03 6.87 -6.50
N PHE A 57 17.40 8.07 -6.93
CA PHE A 57 16.78 9.33 -6.52
C PHE A 57 16.40 10.11 -7.76
N ASP A 58 15.13 10.05 -8.15
CA ASP A 58 14.63 10.77 -9.31
C ASP A 58 14.20 12.17 -8.87
N TYR A 59 14.70 13.20 -9.55
CA TYR A 59 14.34 14.57 -9.25
C TYR A 59 12.89 14.84 -9.65
N VAL A 60 12.11 15.41 -8.73
CA VAL A 60 10.69 15.71 -8.95
C VAL A 60 10.50 17.21 -9.17
N GLY A 61 11.10 18.02 -8.30
CA GLY A 61 10.94 19.46 -8.35
C GLY A 61 11.33 20.18 -7.06
N PRO A 62 11.18 21.50 -7.00
CA PRO A 62 11.18 22.27 -5.76
C PRO A 62 10.11 21.78 -4.78
N VAL A 63 10.32 21.98 -3.48
CA VAL A 63 9.37 21.56 -2.43
C VAL A 63 7.96 22.13 -2.62
N ASP A 64 7.86 23.33 -3.18
CA ASP A 64 6.58 24.04 -3.37
C ASP A 64 5.89 23.71 -4.70
N SER A 65 6.52 22.88 -5.54
CA SER A 65 5.96 22.52 -6.85
C SER A 65 4.71 21.64 -6.72
N GLU A 66 3.79 21.81 -7.66
CA GLU A 66 2.57 21.00 -7.74
C GLU A 66 2.90 19.51 -7.92
N ALA A 67 3.88 19.18 -8.77
CA ALA A 67 4.37 17.82 -8.95
C ALA A 67 4.87 17.18 -7.64
N ALA A 68 5.52 17.94 -6.76
CA ALA A 68 5.96 17.44 -5.46
C ALA A 68 4.78 17.14 -4.51
N LYS A 69 3.73 17.98 -4.54
CA LYS A 69 2.51 17.78 -3.74
C LYS A 69 1.72 16.57 -4.23
N GLU A 70 1.48 16.47 -5.54
CA GLU A 70 0.81 15.32 -6.15
C GLU A 70 1.54 14.00 -5.85
N LEU A 71 2.88 14.02 -5.90
CA LEU A 71 3.67 12.84 -5.56
C LEU A 71 3.53 12.45 -4.10
N ALA A 72 3.49 13.44 -3.18
CA ALA A 72 3.26 13.19 -1.77
C ALA A 72 1.92 12.50 -1.54
N GLU A 73 0.85 13.02 -2.14
CA GLU A 73 -0.49 12.44 -2.06
C GLU A 73 -0.53 11.00 -2.60
N LYS A 74 0.12 10.73 -3.73
CA LYS A 74 0.20 9.38 -4.31
C LYS A 74 0.95 8.40 -3.39
N ILE A 75 2.03 8.84 -2.76
CA ILE A 75 2.80 8.01 -1.81
C ILE A 75 2.01 7.75 -0.54
N ASP A 76 1.31 8.75 -0.01
CA ASP A 76 0.49 8.57 1.19
C ASP A 76 -0.73 7.69 0.89
N HIS A 77 -1.37 7.86 -0.26
CA HIS A 77 -2.44 6.97 -0.72
C HIS A 77 -1.96 5.52 -0.85
N ARG A 78 -0.75 5.31 -1.38
CA ARG A 78 -0.11 3.99 -1.45
C ARG A 78 0.05 3.38 -0.06
N ARG A 79 0.56 4.14 0.91
CA ARG A 79 0.75 3.69 2.30
C ARG A 79 -0.58 3.32 2.95
N GLU A 80 -1.62 4.10 2.73
CA GLU A 80 -2.96 3.78 3.23
C GLU A 80 -3.48 2.45 2.68
N LEU A 81 -3.29 2.21 1.38
CA LEU A 81 -3.67 0.94 0.77
C LEU A 81 -2.82 -0.23 1.28
N GLU A 82 -1.51 -0.04 1.46
CA GLU A 82 -0.63 -1.05 2.05
C GLU A 82 -1.05 -1.39 3.49
N ASN A 83 -1.43 -0.40 4.30
CA ASN A 83 -1.98 -0.62 5.64
C ASN A 83 -3.32 -1.38 5.61
N LYS A 84 -4.22 -1.01 4.69
CA LYS A 84 -5.49 -1.73 4.50
C LYS A 84 -5.26 -3.18 4.04
N LEU A 85 -4.25 -3.41 3.19
CA LEU A 85 -3.87 -4.74 2.74
C LEU A 85 -3.37 -5.60 3.91
N GLN A 86 -2.52 -5.05 4.78
CA GLN A 86 -2.08 -5.73 6.00
C GLN A 86 -3.25 -6.07 6.92
N GLN A 87 -4.25 -5.19 7.04
CA GLN A 87 -5.44 -5.48 7.83
C GLN A 87 -6.28 -6.59 7.21
N ILE A 88 -6.41 -6.65 5.88
CA ILE A 88 -7.08 -7.75 5.19
C ILE A 88 -6.37 -9.08 5.44
N ASP A 89 -5.03 -9.08 5.44
CA ASP A 89 -4.26 -10.30 5.69
C ASP A 89 -4.52 -10.85 7.10
N LYS A 90 -4.60 -9.98 8.11
CA LYS A 90 -5.01 -10.37 9.48
C LYS A 90 -6.44 -10.89 9.52
N ASN A 91 -7.38 -10.19 8.88
CA ASN A 91 -8.78 -10.62 8.84
C ASN A 91 -8.93 -11.99 8.15
N LEU A 92 -8.16 -12.25 7.09
CA LEU A 92 -8.13 -13.56 6.43
C LEU A 92 -7.61 -14.65 7.37
N GLU A 93 -6.55 -14.38 8.11
CA GLU A 93 -6.01 -15.32 9.10
C GLU A 93 -7.05 -15.68 10.17
N ASP A 94 -7.77 -14.69 10.69
CA ASP A 94 -8.84 -14.88 11.67
C ASP A 94 -10.01 -15.71 11.11
N VAL A 95 -10.45 -15.39 9.89
CA VAL A 95 -11.53 -16.12 9.20
C VAL A 95 -11.11 -17.58 8.93
N GLU A 96 -9.88 -17.80 8.46
CA GLU A 96 -9.35 -19.15 8.22
C GLU A 96 -9.20 -19.95 9.52
N ARG A 97 -8.79 -19.30 10.61
CA ARG A 97 -8.76 -19.93 11.95
C ARG A 97 -10.16 -20.34 12.41
N GLY A 98 -11.17 -19.48 12.20
CA GLY A 98 -12.57 -19.80 12.49
C GLY A 98 -13.10 -20.98 11.68
N LEU A 99 -12.74 -21.07 10.39
CA LEU A 99 -13.12 -22.18 9.52
C LEU A 99 -12.47 -23.51 9.93
N ARG A 100 -11.22 -23.50 10.43
CA ARG A 100 -10.54 -24.70 10.93
C ARG A 100 -11.17 -25.28 12.18
N GLY A 101 -11.80 -24.45 13.02
CA GLY A 101 -12.55 -24.91 14.20
C GLY A 101 -13.81 -25.74 13.88
N LYS A 102 -14.18 -25.88 12.60
CA LYS A 102 -15.19 -26.83 12.12
C LYS A 102 -14.72 -28.29 12.15
N GLN A 103 -13.41 -28.50 12.09
CA GLN A 103 -12.77 -29.78 11.77
C GLN A 103 -12.52 -30.64 13.00
#